data_AF-A0A175QKB9-F1
#
_entry.id   AF-A0A175QKB9-F1
#
_cell.length_a   1.000
_cell.length_b   1.000
_cell.length_c   1.000
_cell.angle_alpha   90.00
_cell.angle_beta   90.00
_cell.angle_gamma   90.00
#
_symmetry.space_group_name_H-M   'P 1'
#
loop_
_entity.id
_entity.type
_entity.pdbx_description
1 polymer ?
#
loop_
_entity_poly.entity_id
_entity_poly.type
_entity_poly.pdbx_seq_one_letter_code
_entity_poly.pdbx_strand_id
1 'polypeptide(L)'
;RVVEALQMGSSLPEAVNRLYVSMPIPETNFFSIVVSIQSQSGGNLAEALGNLSRVLRDRRKMKGKIKAMSMEAKSSAAIIGSLPVIVAGLVYLTSPDYISVLFTDPMGHMILLGSAFWMSCGILIMRKMINFDF
;
A
#
# COMPACT_ATOMS: atom_id res chain seq x y z
N ARG A 1 10.35 30.38 1.94
CA ARG A 1 9.88 30.31 0.53
C ARG A 1 8.51 30.93 0.32
N VAL A 2 7.39 30.35 0.78
CA VAL A 2 6.05 30.99 0.60
C VAL A 2 5.95 32.32 1.36
N VAL A 3 6.44 32.38 2.61
CA VAL A 3 6.46 33.61 3.43
C VAL A 3 7.37 34.69 2.83
N GLU A 4 8.53 34.30 2.29
CA GLU A 4 9.45 35.23 1.60
C GLU A 4 8.81 35.79 0.32
N ALA A 5 8.10 34.95 -0.45
CA ALA A 5 7.38 35.40 -1.64
C ALA A 5 6.28 36.42 -1.27
N LEU A 6 5.55 36.18 -0.18
CA LEU A 6 4.58 37.15 0.36
C LEU A 6 5.26 38.46 0.78
N GLN A 7 6.41 38.39 1.45
CA GLN A 7 7.21 39.56 1.85
C GLN A 7 7.77 40.34 0.64
N MET A 8 8.03 39.67 -0.48
CA MET A 8 8.42 40.29 -1.75
C MET A 8 7.24 40.83 -2.57
N GLY A 9 6.04 40.89 -1.99
CA GLY A 9 4.86 41.51 -2.60
C GLY A 9 4.09 40.62 -3.58
N SER A 10 4.42 39.33 -3.67
CA SER A 10 3.59 38.40 -4.48
C SER A 10 2.30 38.03 -3.75
N SER A 11 1.24 37.81 -4.52
CA SER A 11 -0.07 37.45 -3.97
C SER A 11 -0.05 36.06 -3.31
N LEU A 12 -0.87 35.84 -2.28
CA LEU A 12 -0.98 34.53 -1.61
C LEU A 12 -1.25 33.37 -2.60
N PRO A 13 -2.14 33.51 -3.60
CA PRO A 13 -2.33 32.49 -4.64
C PRO A 13 -1.07 32.22 -5.46
N GLU A 14 -0.32 33.24 -5.87
CA GLU A 14 0.93 33.06 -6.63
C GLU A 14 2.02 32.40 -5.79
N ALA A 15 2.17 32.82 -4.53
CA ALA A 15 3.16 32.25 -3.61
C ALA A 15 2.90 30.76 -3.35
N VAL A 16 1.62 30.36 -3.24
CA VAL A 16 1.23 28.96 -3.08
C VAL A 16 1.31 28.18 -4.40
N ASN A 17 1.04 28.80 -5.55
CA ASN A 17 1.20 28.14 -6.84
C ASN A 17 2.69 27.83 -7.13
N ARG A 18 3.62 28.73 -6.74
CA ARG A 18 5.07 28.44 -6.77
C ARG A 18 5.47 27.26 -5.88
N LEU A 19 4.74 27.00 -4.80
CA LEU A 19 4.93 25.82 -3.96
C LEU A 19 4.57 24.53 -4.73
N TYR A 20 3.49 24.55 -5.52
CA TYR A 20 3.11 23.41 -6.38
C TYR A 20 4.17 23.11 -7.44
N VAL A 21 4.71 24.14 -8.08
CA VAL A 21 5.81 23.99 -9.07
C VAL A 21 7.05 23.36 -8.44
N SER A 22 7.34 23.68 -7.17
CA SER A 22 8.50 23.12 -6.46
C SER A 22 8.25 21.71 -5.88
N MET A 23 7.00 21.34 -5.64
CA MET A 23 6.60 20.07 -5.05
C MET A 23 5.27 19.59 -5.66
N PRO A 24 5.31 18.93 -6.83
CA PRO A 24 4.12 18.53 -7.58
C PRO A 24 3.49 17.26 -6.98
N ILE A 25 3.06 17.35 -5.72
CA ILE A 25 2.28 16.32 -5.06
C ILE A 25 0.79 16.71 -5.07
N PRO A 26 -0.14 15.75 -5.12
CA PRO A 26 -1.59 16.02 -5.14
C PRO A 26 -2.05 16.91 -3.99
N GLU A 27 -1.42 16.78 -2.83
CA GLU A 27 -1.71 17.57 -1.62
C GLU A 27 -1.41 19.07 -1.82
N THR A 28 -0.30 19.41 -2.49
CA THR A 28 0.08 20.80 -2.78
C THR A 28 -0.81 21.40 -3.86
N ASN A 29 -1.21 20.61 -4.86
CA ASN A 29 -2.16 21.05 -5.88
C ASN A 29 -3.51 21.41 -5.26
N PHE A 30 -4.03 20.53 -4.40
CA PHE A 30 -5.29 20.73 -3.70
C PHE A 30 -5.25 21.95 -2.77
N PHE A 31 -4.11 22.17 -2.10
CA PHE A 31 -3.87 23.37 -1.29
C PHE A 31 -3.87 24.66 -2.13
N SER A 32 -3.20 24.66 -3.30
CA SER A 32 -3.20 25.82 -4.20
C SER A 32 -4.60 26.16 -4.72
N ILE A 33 -5.41 25.16 -5.04
CA ILE A 33 -6.80 25.35 -5.49
C ILE A 33 -7.64 26.00 -4.38
N VAL A 34 -7.58 25.46 -3.16
CA VAL A 34 -8.36 25.99 -2.02
C VAL A 34 -7.96 27.43 -1.67
N VAL A 35 -6.66 27.73 -1.67
CA VAL A 35 -6.15 29.08 -1.39
C VAL A 35 -6.54 30.06 -2.51
N SER A 36 -6.47 29.65 -3.78
CA SER A 36 -6.85 30.51 -4.90
C SER A 36 -8.34 30.83 -4.91
N ILE A 37 -9.20 29.84 -4.64
CA ILE A 37 -10.66 30.03 -4.57
C ILE A 37 -11.02 30.98 -3.42
N GLN A 38 -10.47 30.76 -2.22
CA GLN A 38 -10.82 31.59 -1.07
C GLN A 38 -10.21 32.99 -1.11
N SER A 39 -9.04 33.15 -1.72
CA SER A 39 -8.44 34.46 -1.97
C SER A 39 -9.27 35.31 -2.94
N GLN A 40 -9.97 34.70 -3.89
CA GLN A 40 -10.86 35.40 -4.82
C GLN A 40 -12.25 35.65 -4.23
N SER A 41 -12.76 34.69 -3.44
CA SER A 41 -14.10 34.75 -2.87
C SER A 41 -14.20 35.55 -1.56
N GLY A 42 -13.06 35.96 -0.97
CA GLY A 42 -13.00 36.72 0.29
C GLY A 42 -13.51 35.98 1.53
N GLY A 43 -13.72 34.67 1.42
CA GLY A 43 -14.28 33.83 2.48
C GLY A 43 -13.29 33.49 3.59
N ASN A 44 -13.77 32.78 4.61
CA ASN A 44 -12.97 32.41 5.77
C ASN A 44 -11.89 31.37 5.41
N LEU A 45 -10.70 31.86 5.05
CA LEU A 45 -9.51 31.03 4.79
C LEU A 45 -9.22 30.07 5.95
N ALA A 46 -9.45 30.47 7.20
CA ALA A 46 -9.19 29.61 8.35
C ALA A 46 -10.09 28.36 8.35
N GLU A 47 -11.34 28.49 7.92
CA GLU A 47 -12.28 27.37 7.81
C GLU A 47 -11.91 26.44 6.65
N ALA A 48 -11.58 26.99 5.48
CA ALA A 48 -11.17 26.22 4.32
C ALA A 48 -9.87 25.44 4.56
N LEU A 49 -8.89 26.07 5.21
CA LEU A 49 -7.65 25.43 5.63
C LEU A 49 -7.90 24.37 6.72
N GLY A 50 -8.85 24.62 7.62
CA GLY A 50 -9.31 23.65 8.60
C GLY A 50 -9.89 22.39 7.95
N ASN A 51 -10.75 22.55 6.95
CA ASN A 51 -11.34 21.45 6.18
C ASN A 51 -10.27 20.68 5.38
N LEU A 52 -9.34 21.38 4.72
CA LEU A 52 -8.23 20.77 4.01
C LEU A 52 -7.33 19.94 4.95
N SER A 53 -7.02 20.47 6.14
CA SER A 53 -6.24 19.77 7.16
C SER A 53 -6.92 18.48 7.62
N ARG A 54 -8.25 18.51 7.80
CA ARG A 54 -9.05 17.30 8.11
C ARG A 54 -8.95 16.27 6.98
N VAL A 55 -9.23 16.67 5.74
CA VAL A 55 -9.16 15.78 4.56
C VAL A 55 -7.78 15.15 4.39
N LEU A 56 -6.71 15.94 4.54
CA LEU A 56 -5.33 15.45 4.49
C LEU A 56 -5.02 14.44 5.59
N ARG A 57 -5.44 14.73 6.83
CA ARG A 57 -5.27 13.79 7.95
C ARG A 57 -6.07 12.52 7.74
N ASP A 58 -7.28 12.60 7.22
CA ASP A 58 -8.12 11.43 6.97
C ASP A 58 -7.55 10.55 5.86
N ARG A 59 -7.01 11.14 4.78
CA ARG A 59 -6.25 10.39 3.76
C ARG A 59 -5.01 9.73 4.35
N ARG A 60 -4.25 10.43 5.20
CA ARG A 60 -3.08 9.85 5.87
C ARG A 60 -3.45 8.71 6.81
N LYS A 61 -4.55 8.85 7.56
CA LYS A 61 -5.11 7.79 8.41
C LYS A 61 -5.56 6.59 7.58
N MET A 62 -6.25 6.80 6.45
CA MET A 62 -6.64 5.70 5.55
C MET A 62 -5.42 4.95 5.03
N LYS A 63 -4.41 5.65 4.50
CA LYS A 63 -3.16 5.01 4.05
C LYS A 63 -2.47 4.23 5.18
N GLY A 64 -2.44 4.78 6.39
CA GLY A 64 -1.91 4.10 7.58
C GLY A 64 -2.72 2.85 7.95
N LYS A 65 -4.05 2.93 7.90
CA LYS A 65 -4.96 1.81 8.19
C LYS A 65 -4.84 0.70 7.15
N ILE A 66 -4.76 1.05 5.87
CA ILE A 66 -4.52 0.10 4.78
C ILE A 66 -3.19 -0.62 5.00
N LYS A 67 -2.10 0.12 5.26
CA LYS A 67 -0.80 -0.49 5.54
C LYS A 67 -0.84 -1.44 6.75
N ALA A 68 -1.55 -1.06 7.82
CA ALA A 68 -1.69 -1.91 9.00
C ALA A 68 -2.49 -3.20 8.70
N MET A 69 -3.63 -3.09 8.00
CA MET A 69 -4.44 -4.26 7.62
C MET A 69 -3.70 -5.16 6.61
N SER A 70 -2.97 -4.58 5.65
CA SER A 70 -2.15 -5.33 4.70
C SER A 70 -1.01 -6.10 5.39
N MET A 71 -0.46 -5.59 6.50
CA MET A 71 0.56 -6.29 7.29
C MET A 71 -0.02 -7.51 8.01
N GLU A 72 -1.21 -7.41 8.58
CA GLU A 72 -1.91 -8.54 9.20
C GLU A 72 -2.22 -9.63 8.17
N ALA A 73 -2.77 -9.24 7.01
CA ALA A 73 -3.04 -10.15 5.91
C ALA A 73 -1.76 -10.84 5.40
N LYS A 74 -0.65 -10.09 5.29
CA LYS A 74 0.66 -10.63 4.88
C LYS A 74 1.22 -11.64 5.88
N SER A 75 1.06 -11.38 7.18
CA SER A 75 1.53 -12.28 8.23
C SER A 75 0.74 -13.60 8.22
N SER A 76 -0.59 -13.52 8.14
CA SER A 76 -1.45 -14.71 8.05
C SER A 76 -1.18 -15.52 6.78
N ALA A 77 -0.99 -14.84 5.64
CA ALA A 77 -0.60 -15.47 4.38
C ALA A 77 0.75 -16.20 4.47
N ALA A 78 1.74 -15.62 5.16
CA ALA A 78 3.06 -16.25 5.35
C ALA A 78 2.98 -17.49 6.25
N ILE A 79 2.13 -17.47 7.28
CA ILE A 79 1.89 -18.63 8.15
C ILE A 79 1.25 -19.77 7.34
N ILE A 80 0.16 -19.48 6.61
CA ILE A 80 -0.53 -20.49 5.80
C ILE A 80 0.37 -21.01 4.66
N GLY A 81 1.16 -20.13 4.04
CA GLY A 81 2.11 -20.51 2.99
C GLY A 81 3.30 -21.33 3.49
N SER A 82 3.69 -21.22 4.75
CA SER A 82 4.80 -22.03 5.30
C SER A 82 4.35 -23.41 5.79
N LEU A 83 3.06 -23.58 6.12
CA LEU A 83 2.50 -24.85 6.62
C LEU A 83 2.83 -26.05 5.72
N PRO A 84 2.58 -26.03 4.39
CA PRO A 84 2.84 -27.18 3.53
C PRO A 84 4.34 -27.53 3.45
N VAL A 85 5.22 -26.53 3.50
CA VAL A 85 6.68 -26.73 3.48
C VAL A 85 7.14 -27.40 4.76
N ILE A 86 6.64 -26.94 5.92
CA ILE A 86 6.97 -27.51 7.22
C ILE A 86 6.44 -28.94 7.31
N VAL A 87 5.19 -29.17 6.92
CA VAL A 87 4.59 -30.52 6.94
C VAL A 87 5.33 -31.47 6.01
N ALA A 88 5.67 -31.05 4.80
CA ALA A 88 6.46 -31.87 3.87
C ALA A 88 7.85 -32.23 4.45
N GLY A 89 8.54 -31.26 5.07
CA GLY A 89 9.82 -31.50 5.74
C GLY A 89 9.71 -32.43 6.95
N LEU A 90 8.64 -32.30 7.73
CA LEU A 90 8.40 -33.16 8.89
C LEU A 90 8.11 -34.60 8.47
N VAL A 91 7.22 -34.80 7.50
CA VAL A 91 6.90 -36.14 6.98
C VAL A 91 8.14 -36.82 6.38
N TYR A 92 9.06 -36.05 5.79
CA TYR A 92 10.32 -36.59 5.27
C TYR A 92 11.22 -37.16 6.37
N LEU A 93 11.23 -36.54 7.56
CA LEU A 93 12.01 -36.99 8.70
C LEU A 93 11.35 -38.14 9.47
N THR A 94 10.02 -38.13 9.61
CA THR A 94 9.30 -39.13 10.41
C THR A 94 9.01 -40.42 9.62
N SER A 95 8.71 -40.30 8.33
CA SER A 95 8.28 -41.43 7.48
C SER A 95 8.86 -41.31 6.07
N PRO A 96 10.18 -41.53 5.89
CA PRO A 96 10.85 -41.42 4.59
C PRO A 96 10.28 -42.37 3.53
N ASP A 97 9.76 -43.54 3.93
CA ASP A 97 9.07 -44.48 3.02
C ASP A 97 7.76 -43.94 2.43
N TYR A 98 7.12 -42.94 3.06
CA TYR A 98 5.87 -42.36 2.56
C TYR A 98 6.13 -41.26 1.52
N ILE A 99 7.19 -40.47 1.72
CA ILE A 99 7.62 -39.46 0.77
C ILE A 99 8.41 -40.05 -0.40
N SER A 100 9.13 -41.16 -0.19
CA SER A 100 9.85 -41.83 -1.28
C SER A 100 8.91 -42.29 -2.40
N VAL A 101 7.70 -42.75 -2.10
CA VAL A 101 6.68 -43.08 -3.11
C VAL A 101 6.28 -41.85 -3.94
N LEU A 102 6.26 -40.65 -3.32
CA LEU A 102 5.99 -39.40 -4.01
C LEU A 102 7.09 -39.01 -5.02
N PHE A 103 8.34 -39.41 -4.75
CA PHE A 103 9.50 -39.17 -5.62
C PHE A 103 9.84 -40.33 -6.56
N THR A 104 9.39 -41.55 -6.29
CA THR A 104 9.77 -42.74 -7.09
C THR A 104 8.69 -43.10 -8.10
N ASP A 105 7.43 -42.79 -7.83
CA ASP A 105 6.29 -43.11 -8.68
C ASP A 105 5.97 -41.95 -9.66
N PRO A 106 5.75 -42.19 -10.96
CA PRO A 106 5.36 -41.16 -11.93
C PRO A 106 4.10 -40.38 -11.52
N MET A 107 3.20 -41.04 -10.79
CA MET A 107 1.97 -40.43 -10.28
C MET A 107 2.24 -39.45 -9.12
N GLY A 108 3.29 -39.71 -8.32
CA GLY A 108 3.75 -38.83 -7.24
C GLY A 108 4.30 -37.50 -7.76
N HIS A 109 5.10 -37.54 -8.84
CA HIS A 109 5.63 -36.34 -9.48
C HIS A 109 4.53 -35.41 -10.01
N MET A 110 3.45 -35.97 -10.56
CA MET A 110 2.29 -35.20 -11.06
C MET A 110 1.58 -34.46 -9.93
N ILE A 111 1.38 -35.12 -8.78
CA ILE A 111 0.74 -34.53 -7.60
C ILE A 111 1.64 -33.47 -6.97
N LEU A 112 2.96 -33.69 -6.96
CA LEU A 112 3.95 -32.74 -6.46
C LEU A 112 3.99 -31.47 -7.33
N LEU A 113 4.02 -31.62 -8.66
CA LEU A 113 3.89 -30.50 -9.59
C LEU A 113 2.54 -29.77 -9.45
N GLY A 114 1.44 -30.51 -9.32
CA GLY A 114 0.11 -29.94 -9.13
C GLY A 114 -0.02 -29.12 -7.84
N SER A 115 0.49 -29.65 -6.73
CA SER A 115 0.51 -28.95 -5.43
C SER A 115 1.45 -27.74 -5.45
N ALA A 116 2.64 -27.85 -6.05
CA ALA A 116 3.56 -26.72 -6.20
C ALA A 116 2.97 -25.61 -7.08
N PHE A 117 2.26 -25.97 -8.15
CA PHE A 117 1.55 -25.02 -9.01
C PHE A 117 0.40 -24.34 -8.25
N TRP A 118 -0.43 -25.12 -7.54
CA TRP A 118 -1.54 -24.60 -6.75
C TRP A 118 -1.08 -23.64 -5.65
N MET A 119 0.02 -24.01 -4.98
CA MET A 119 0.65 -23.21 -3.92
C MET A 119 1.27 -21.92 -4.49
N SER A 120 1.94 -22.00 -5.64
CA SER A 120 2.44 -20.83 -6.35
C SER A 120 1.31 -19.89 -6.77
N CYS A 121 0.21 -20.41 -7.32
CA CYS A 121 -0.99 -19.63 -7.63
C CYS A 121 -1.57 -18.95 -6.38
N GLY A 122 -1.69 -19.67 -5.25
CA GLY A 122 -2.16 -19.10 -3.99
C GLY A 122 -1.28 -17.94 -3.49
N ILE A 123 0.05 -18.12 -3.53
CA ILE A 123 1.01 -17.07 -3.15
C ILE A 123 0.91 -15.86 -4.07
N LEU A 124 0.77 -16.07 -5.39
CA LEU A 124 0.61 -14.98 -6.35
C LEU A 124 -0.67 -14.18 -6.12
N ILE A 125 -1.79 -14.85 -5.84
CA ILE A 125 -3.07 -14.19 -5.52
C ILE A 125 -2.94 -13.37 -4.23
N MET A 126 -2.36 -13.95 -3.17
CA MET A 126 -2.13 -13.22 -1.92
C MET A 126 -1.20 -12.02 -2.12
N ARG A 127 -0.13 -12.17 -2.91
CA ARG A 127 0.78 -11.08 -3.25
C ARG A 127 0.07 -9.98 -4.04
N LYS A 128 -0.85 -10.34 -4.93
CA LYS A 128 -1.66 -9.38 -5.70
C LYS A 128 -2.64 -8.62 -4.80
N MET A 129 -3.30 -9.30 -3.84
CA MET A 129 -4.18 -8.66 -2.85
C MET A 129 -3.44 -7.69 -1.93
N ILE A 130 -2.22 -8.04 -1.49
CA ILE A 130 -1.42 -7.18 -0.60
C ILE A 130 -0.84 -5.97 -1.34
N ASN A 131 -0.54 -6.14 -2.63
CA ASN A 131 -0.01 -5.05 -3.47
C ASN A 131 -1.11 -4.20 -4.13
N PHE A 132 -2.37 -4.39 -3.75
CA PHE A 132 -3.46 -3.47 -4.09
C PHE A 132 -3.37 -2.20 -3.24
N ASP A 133 -2.27 -1.47 -3.42
CA ASP A 133 -2.16 -0.07 -3.05
C ASP A 133 -2.12 0.71 -4.38
N PHE A 134 -3.22 1.43 -4.67
CA PHE A 134 -3.48 2.39 -5.77
C PHE A 134 -2.47 2.45 -6.93
#